data_AF-A0A2U9S1G0-F1
#
_entry.id   AF-A0A2U9S1G0-F1
#
_cell.length_a   1.000
_cell.length_b   1.000
_cell.length_c   1.000
_cell.angle_alpha   90.00
_cell.angle_beta   90.00
_cell.angle_gamma   90.00
#
_symmetry.space_group_name_H-M   'P 1'
#
loop_
_entity.id
_entity.type
_entity.pdbx_description
1 polymer ?
#
loop_
_entity_poly.entity_id
_entity_poly.type
_entity_poly.pdbx_seq_one_letter_code
_entity_poly.pdbx_strand_id
1 'polypeptide(L)'
;MKTMRNIVLALAVTAVSGTAVPALANEKAKVPPVRVEQHEDGEGVLVHKGEASFYSQKFHGRTTASGETMNQNKPTAASRALPLGTKATVTNEENGKSVDVIVNDRGPYVDGRVIDLSRSAARKLDMIEDGTAPVKVEVKPSEQPTDTARDKVEAKVEQLTPDQQVADRENRRGGGSGDSGGNNGGTGSDTVSHSGSGK
;
A
#
# COMPACT_ATOMS: atom_id res chain seq x y z
N MET A 1 -72.72 -7.97 -37.37
CA MET A 1 -72.38 -9.23 -36.67
C MET A 1 -71.60 -10.15 -37.61
N LYS A 2 -70.27 -10.16 -37.57
CA LYS A 2 -69.42 -11.38 -37.66
C LYS A 2 -67.94 -11.01 -37.59
N THR A 3 -67.42 -11.22 -36.38
CA THR A 3 -66.14 -11.80 -35.96
C THR A 3 -64.88 -11.68 -36.83
N MET A 4 -63.86 -11.20 -36.12
CA MET A 4 -62.42 -11.05 -36.39
C MET A 4 -61.66 -12.33 -36.77
N ARG A 5 -60.50 -12.17 -37.45
CA ARG A 5 -59.14 -12.62 -37.03
C ARG A 5 -58.08 -12.33 -38.11
N ASN A 6 -57.15 -11.41 -37.84
CA ASN A 6 -55.72 -11.61 -37.53
C ASN A 6 -54.78 -11.73 -38.74
N ILE A 7 -53.99 -10.67 -38.99
CA ILE A 7 -52.61 -10.79 -39.48
C ILE A 7 -51.71 -9.91 -38.61
N VAL A 8 -50.72 -10.56 -38.02
CA VAL A 8 -49.63 -10.01 -37.23
C VAL A 8 -48.59 -9.43 -38.18
N LEU A 9 -48.12 -8.20 -37.94
CA LEU A 9 -46.82 -7.77 -38.42
C LEU A 9 -46.07 -7.11 -37.27
N ALA A 10 -45.09 -7.85 -36.75
CA ALA A 10 -44.15 -7.40 -35.75
C ALA A 10 -43.08 -6.53 -36.43
N LEU A 11 -42.77 -5.38 -35.84
CA LEU A 11 -41.51 -4.68 -36.09
C LEU A 11 -40.90 -4.38 -34.72
N ALA A 12 -39.99 -5.27 -34.32
CA ALA A 12 -39.17 -5.11 -33.12
C ALA A 12 -38.09 -4.07 -33.41
N VAL A 13 -38.13 -2.94 -32.72
CA VAL A 13 -37.02 -1.98 -32.69
C VAL A 13 -36.00 -2.53 -31.69
N THR A 14 -34.90 -3.06 -32.22
CA THR A 14 -33.76 -3.54 -31.44
C THR A 14 -33.02 -2.37 -30.81
N ALA A 15 -32.84 -2.44 -29.49
CA ALA A 15 -32.00 -1.55 -28.70
C ALA A 15 -30.54 -1.61 -29.19
N VAL A 16 -29.94 -0.46 -29.48
CA VAL A 16 -28.49 -0.36 -29.68
C VAL A 16 -27.86 -0.31 -28.29
N SER A 17 -27.27 -1.45 -27.91
CA SER A 17 -26.45 -1.63 -26.72
C SER A 17 -25.15 -0.86 -26.89
N GLY A 18 -24.95 0.19 -26.10
CA GLY A 18 -23.69 0.90 -25.97
C GLY A 18 -22.93 0.40 -24.76
N THR A 19 -22.40 -0.83 -24.80
CA THR A 19 -21.35 -1.23 -23.85
C THR A 19 -20.09 -0.50 -24.27
N ALA A 20 -19.74 0.57 -23.55
CA ALA A 20 -18.38 1.09 -23.61
C ALA A 20 -17.45 -0.02 -23.10
N VAL A 21 -16.83 -0.72 -24.03
CA VAL A 21 -15.72 -1.63 -23.76
C VAL A 21 -14.57 -0.73 -23.32
N PRO A 22 -14.06 -0.82 -22.08
CA PRO A 22 -12.88 -0.06 -21.73
C PRO A 22 -11.73 -0.55 -22.63
N ALA A 23 -11.09 0.41 -23.30
CA ALA A 23 -9.94 0.18 -24.15
C ALA A 23 -8.84 -0.54 -23.36
N LEU A 24 -8.55 -1.76 -23.77
CA LEU A 24 -7.35 -2.51 -23.41
C LEU A 24 -6.13 -1.75 -23.91
N ALA A 25 -5.57 -0.88 -23.06
CA ALA A 25 -4.31 -0.21 -23.29
C ALA A 25 -3.20 -0.90 -22.47
N ASN A 26 -2.62 -1.96 -23.06
CA ASN A 26 -1.22 -2.37 -22.98
C ASN A 26 -0.56 -2.44 -21.58
N GLU A 27 -0.76 -3.55 -20.86
CA GLU A 27 -0.22 -3.77 -19.51
C GLU A 27 1.04 -4.67 -19.56
N LYS A 28 2.24 -4.10 -19.42
CA LYS A 28 3.37 -4.88 -18.87
C LYS A 28 3.02 -5.10 -17.40
N ALA A 29 2.65 -6.32 -17.01
CA ALA A 29 2.16 -6.64 -15.67
C ALA A 29 3.11 -6.12 -14.57
N LYS A 30 2.79 -4.96 -14.02
CA LYS A 30 3.54 -4.27 -12.97
C LYS A 30 2.87 -4.68 -11.66
N VAL A 31 3.66 -5.10 -10.65
CA VAL A 31 3.12 -5.46 -9.32
C VAL A 31 2.06 -4.43 -8.91
N PRO A 32 0.82 -4.86 -8.59
CA PRO A 32 -0.26 -3.96 -8.23
C PRO A 32 0.17 -2.93 -7.17
N PRO A 33 -0.31 -1.69 -7.22
CA PRO A 33 0.04 -0.71 -6.20
C PRO A 33 -0.64 -1.06 -4.87
N VAL A 34 0.07 -0.83 -3.77
CA VAL A 34 -0.53 -0.76 -2.43
C VAL A 34 -1.42 0.48 -2.37
N ARG A 35 -2.60 0.36 -1.77
CA ARG A 35 -3.56 1.45 -1.54
C ARG A 35 -3.79 1.64 -0.05
N VAL A 36 -4.37 2.77 0.31
CA VAL A 36 -4.88 3.01 1.66
C VAL A 36 -6.40 2.94 1.60
N GLU A 37 -7.00 2.14 2.47
CA GLU A 37 -8.45 2.08 2.68
C GLU A 37 -8.75 2.54 4.11
N GLN A 38 -9.84 3.29 4.30
CA GLN A 38 -10.28 3.70 5.64
C GLN A 38 -11.04 2.56 6.31
N HIS A 39 -10.62 2.20 7.51
CA HIS A 39 -11.32 1.24 8.34
C HIS A 39 -12.35 1.94 9.25
N GLU A 40 -13.30 1.20 9.82
CA GLU A 40 -14.47 1.76 10.53
C GLU A 40 -14.10 2.62 11.76
N ASP A 41 -12.90 2.40 12.30
CA ASP A 41 -12.29 3.15 13.40
C ASP A 41 -11.58 4.43 12.96
N GLY A 42 -11.58 4.76 11.67
CA GLY A 42 -10.91 5.91 11.09
C GLY A 42 -9.41 5.71 10.85
N GLU A 43 -8.88 4.51 11.06
CA GLU A 43 -7.49 4.18 10.79
C GLU A 43 -7.26 3.92 9.28
N GLY A 44 -6.16 4.45 8.74
CA GLY A 44 -5.73 4.17 7.37
C GLY A 44 -5.03 2.81 7.29
N VAL A 45 -5.65 1.85 6.60
CA VAL A 45 -5.15 0.48 6.44
C VAL A 45 -4.48 0.34 5.08
N LEU A 46 -3.26 -0.19 5.05
CA LEU A 46 -2.62 -0.53 3.78
C LEU A 46 -3.25 -1.81 3.23
N VAL A 47 -3.74 -1.74 2.00
CA VAL A 47 -4.34 -2.87 1.28
C VAL A 47 -3.54 -3.15 0.01
N HIS A 48 -3.13 -4.40 -0.17
CA HIS A 48 -2.39 -4.86 -1.34
C HIS A 48 -3.04 -6.15 -1.87
N LYS A 49 -3.65 -6.05 -3.06
CA LYS A 49 -4.32 -7.18 -3.71
C LYS A 49 -3.51 -7.69 -4.89
N GLY A 50 -3.47 -9.00 -5.08
CA GLY A 50 -2.84 -9.66 -6.21
C GLY A 50 -2.55 -11.13 -5.91
N GLU A 51 -1.63 -11.75 -6.64
CA GLU A 51 -1.32 -13.16 -6.42
C GLU A 51 -0.30 -13.38 -5.31
N ALA A 52 -0.55 -14.38 -4.47
CA ALA A 52 0.43 -14.95 -3.57
C ALA A 52 1.08 -16.19 -4.18
N SER A 53 2.32 -16.45 -3.78
CA SER A 53 2.91 -17.79 -3.89
C SER A 53 3.58 -18.17 -2.57
N PHE A 54 4.33 -19.27 -2.52
CA PHE A 54 5.13 -19.62 -1.36
C PHE A 54 6.52 -20.11 -1.71
N TYR A 55 7.45 -19.94 -0.78
CA TYR A 55 8.84 -20.34 -0.99
C TYR A 55 9.01 -21.86 -1.14
N SER A 56 9.85 -22.24 -2.10
CA SER A 56 10.37 -23.61 -2.21
C SER A 56 11.19 -24.02 -0.99
N GLN A 57 11.23 -25.32 -0.69
CA GLN A 57 11.96 -25.90 0.45
C GLN A 57 13.44 -25.53 0.50
N LYS A 58 14.05 -25.29 -0.67
CA LYS A 58 15.47 -24.89 -0.81
C LYS A 58 15.84 -23.57 -0.14
N PHE A 59 14.87 -22.72 0.20
CA PHE A 59 15.14 -21.45 0.88
C PHE A 59 15.25 -21.60 2.41
N HIS A 60 14.86 -22.75 2.96
CA HIS A 60 14.99 -23.00 4.39
C HIS A 60 16.44 -22.87 4.85
N GLY A 61 16.66 -22.20 5.98
CA GLY A 61 18.00 -22.01 6.55
C GLY A 61 18.81 -20.87 5.93
N ARG A 62 18.32 -20.23 4.86
CA ARG A 62 18.98 -19.07 4.25
C ARG A 62 18.67 -17.78 5.03
N THR A 63 19.58 -16.83 4.99
CA THR A 63 19.35 -15.49 5.56
C THR A 63 18.35 -14.71 4.71
N THR A 64 17.36 -14.10 5.35
CA THR A 64 16.37 -13.20 4.73
C THR A 64 16.88 -11.76 4.68
N ALA A 65 16.16 -10.87 4.01
CA ALA A 65 16.49 -9.44 4.00
C ALA A 65 16.43 -8.76 5.39
N SER A 66 15.70 -9.32 6.37
CA SER A 66 15.73 -8.84 7.76
C SER A 66 17.00 -9.26 8.51
N GLY A 67 17.81 -10.15 7.94
CA GLY A 67 18.96 -10.78 8.61
C GLY A 67 18.61 -12.05 9.40
N GLU A 68 17.32 -12.40 9.50
CA GLU A 68 16.88 -13.62 10.18
C GLU A 68 17.09 -14.87 9.31
N THR A 69 17.17 -16.04 9.94
CA THR A 69 17.16 -17.32 9.22
C THR A 69 15.74 -17.70 8.78
N MET A 70 15.58 -17.93 7.48
CA MET A 70 14.31 -18.35 6.87
C MET A 70 13.86 -19.69 7.44
N ASN A 71 12.69 -19.69 8.09
CA ASN A 71 12.08 -20.87 8.67
C ASN A 71 10.70 -21.12 8.06
N GLN A 72 10.56 -22.22 7.30
CA GLN A 72 9.31 -22.54 6.61
C GLN A 72 8.14 -22.89 7.54
N ASN A 73 8.45 -23.15 8.81
CA ASN A 73 7.46 -23.50 9.82
C ASN A 73 6.94 -22.26 10.54
N LYS A 74 7.61 -21.10 10.44
CA LYS A 74 7.12 -19.83 10.98
C LYS A 74 6.22 -19.12 9.98
N PRO A 75 5.14 -18.44 10.40
CA PRO A 75 4.30 -17.65 9.51
C PRO A 75 5.02 -16.34 9.14
N THR A 76 5.80 -16.37 8.07
CA THR A 76 6.55 -15.22 7.56
C THR A 76 6.33 -15.05 6.06
N ALA A 77 6.72 -13.89 5.51
CA ALA A 77 6.55 -13.59 4.10
C ALA A 77 7.63 -12.64 3.54
N ALA A 78 7.81 -12.67 2.21
CA ALA A 78 8.46 -11.60 1.45
C ALA A 78 7.43 -10.63 0.87
N SER A 79 7.76 -9.34 0.95
CA SER A 79 7.10 -8.30 0.17
C SER A 79 8.09 -7.25 -0.29
N ARG A 80 7.93 -6.76 -1.53
CA ARG A 80 8.66 -5.60 -2.07
C ARG A 80 8.08 -4.28 -1.58
N ALA A 81 6.79 -4.27 -1.27
CA ALA A 81 6.06 -3.04 -1.00
C ALA A 81 5.98 -2.74 0.50
N LEU A 82 5.92 -3.75 1.36
CA LEU A 82 5.74 -3.57 2.81
C LEU A 82 7.08 -3.41 3.55
N PRO A 83 7.14 -2.60 4.62
CA PRO A 83 8.32 -2.52 5.50
C PRO A 83 8.69 -3.89 6.10
N LEU A 84 9.98 -4.10 6.41
CA LEU A 84 10.39 -5.30 7.17
C LEU A 84 9.97 -5.16 8.63
N GLY A 85 9.56 -6.28 9.23
CA GLY A 85 9.01 -6.36 10.58
C GLY A 85 7.50 -6.12 10.65
N THR A 86 6.86 -5.77 9.53
CA THR A 86 5.42 -5.53 9.47
C THR A 86 4.65 -6.83 9.72
N LYS A 87 3.66 -6.78 10.62
CA LYS A 87 2.62 -7.78 10.73
C LYS A 87 1.54 -7.48 9.68
N ALA A 88 1.22 -8.47 8.86
CA ALA A 88 0.20 -8.38 7.84
C ALA A 88 -0.80 -9.54 7.96
N THR A 89 -2.08 -9.27 7.76
CA THR A 89 -3.11 -10.29 7.61
C THR A 89 -3.29 -10.59 6.14
N VAL A 90 -3.09 -11.84 5.75
CA VAL A 90 -3.24 -12.30 4.37
C VAL A 90 -4.51 -13.13 4.31
N THR A 91 -5.41 -12.79 3.41
CA THR A 91 -6.66 -13.51 3.17
C THR A 91 -6.66 -14.09 1.76
N ASN A 92 -6.89 -15.39 1.63
CA ASN A 92 -7.15 -16.01 0.34
C ASN A 92 -8.58 -15.65 -0.11
N GLU A 93 -8.70 -14.95 -1.23
CA GLU A 93 -9.99 -14.43 -1.72
C GLU A 93 -10.90 -15.53 -2.30
N GLU A 94 -10.38 -16.72 -2.62
CA GLU A 94 -11.18 -17.84 -3.13
C GLU A 94 -11.93 -18.60 -2.04
N ASN A 95 -11.32 -18.74 -0.85
CA ASN A 95 -11.85 -19.55 0.23
C ASN A 95 -12.10 -18.79 1.54
N GLY A 96 -11.71 -17.52 1.62
CA GLY A 96 -11.90 -16.66 2.78
C GLY A 96 -11.00 -16.99 3.99
N LYS A 97 -10.09 -17.96 3.89
CA LYS A 97 -9.15 -18.29 4.97
C LYS A 97 -8.11 -17.19 5.10
N SER A 98 -7.68 -16.92 6.33
CA SER A 98 -6.68 -15.89 6.61
C SER A 98 -5.57 -16.35 7.54
N VAL A 99 -4.42 -15.68 7.46
CA VAL A 99 -3.25 -15.91 8.32
C VAL A 99 -2.48 -14.62 8.55
N ASP A 100 -2.08 -14.41 9.79
CA ASP A 100 -1.14 -13.34 10.14
C ASP A 100 0.30 -13.78 9.88
N VAL A 101 1.08 -12.93 9.22
CA VAL A 101 2.50 -13.16 8.91
C VAL A 101 3.36 -11.97 9.28
N ILE A 102 4.65 -12.23 9.53
CA ILE A 102 5.66 -11.18 9.62
C ILE A 102 6.39 -11.05 8.28
N VAL A 103 6.41 -9.85 7.72
CA VAL A 103 7.19 -9.53 6.53
C VAL A 103 8.66 -9.40 6.93
N ASN A 104 9.48 -10.39 6.58
CA ASN A 104 10.88 -10.43 6.99
C ASN A 104 11.86 -10.62 5.82
N ASP A 105 11.36 -10.58 4.59
CA ASP A 105 12.17 -10.76 3.40
C ASP A 105 11.70 -9.89 2.22
N ARG A 106 12.46 -9.91 1.12
CA ARG A 106 12.21 -9.12 -0.09
C ARG A 106 11.93 -10.00 -1.32
N GLY A 107 10.89 -9.64 -2.05
CA GLY A 107 10.31 -10.41 -3.15
C GLY A 107 8.78 -10.27 -3.11
N PRO A 108 8.00 -10.97 -3.94
CA PRO A 108 8.44 -11.70 -5.13
C PRO A 108 8.99 -10.77 -6.22
N TYR A 109 9.88 -11.29 -7.06
CA TYR A 109 10.42 -10.59 -8.24
C TYR A 109 9.74 -11.05 -9.53
N VAL A 110 8.48 -11.48 -9.41
CA VAL A 110 7.68 -11.96 -10.52
C VAL A 110 6.45 -11.09 -10.62
N ASP A 111 6.17 -10.68 -11.85
CA ASP A 111 5.06 -9.81 -12.21
C ASP A 111 3.72 -10.39 -11.73
N GLY A 112 2.81 -9.52 -11.30
CA GLY A 112 1.49 -9.89 -10.75
C GLY A 112 1.49 -10.43 -9.31
N ARG A 113 2.64 -10.90 -8.79
CA ARG A 113 2.72 -11.39 -7.41
C ARG A 113 3.03 -10.28 -6.41
N VAL A 114 2.28 -10.29 -5.32
CA VAL A 114 2.34 -9.25 -4.28
C VAL A 114 3.03 -9.72 -3.01
N ILE A 115 3.03 -11.04 -2.76
CA ILE A 115 3.58 -11.65 -1.55
C ILE A 115 4.04 -13.09 -1.80
N ASP A 116 5.19 -13.47 -1.22
CA ASP A 116 5.64 -14.87 -1.16
C ASP A 116 5.58 -15.32 0.31
N LEU A 117 4.78 -16.34 0.59
CA LEU A 117 4.51 -16.85 1.93
C LEU A 117 5.48 -17.96 2.32
N SER A 118 5.67 -18.16 3.62
CA SER A 118 6.24 -19.40 4.13
C SER A 118 5.30 -20.59 3.86
N ARG A 119 5.86 -21.80 3.81
CA ARG A 119 5.07 -23.01 3.58
C ARG A 119 4.03 -23.24 4.68
N SER A 120 4.29 -22.81 5.93
CA SER A 120 3.30 -22.91 7.01
C SER A 120 2.16 -21.91 6.87
N ALA A 121 2.41 -20.70 6.38
CA ALA A 121 1.36 -19.73 6.08
C ALA A 121 0.50 -20.18 4.88
N ALA A 122 1.13 -20.66 3.81
CA ALA A 122 0.42 -21.20 2.65
C ALA A 122 -0.48 -22.40 2.99
N ARG A 123 -0.04 -23.28 3.90
CA ARG A 123 -0.89 -24.37 4.43
C ARG A 123 -2.14 -23.85 5.13
N LYS A 124 -2.04 -22.75 5.90
CA LYS A 124 -3.19 -22.17 6.60
C LYS A 124 -4.18 -21.50 5.64
N LEU A 125 -3.69 -20.96 4.53
CA LEU A 125 -4.51 -20.41 3.45
C LEU A 125 -5.07 -21.46 2.48
N ASP A 126 -4.69 -22.72 2.67
CA ASP A 126 -5.13 -23.85 1.84
C ASP A 126 -4.79 -23.65 0.35
N MET A 127 -3.56 -23.20 0.08
CA MET A 127 -3.07 -22.90 -1.28
C MET A 127 -1.85 -23.75 -1.68
N ILE A 128 -1.56 -24.82 -0.94
CA ILE A 128 -0.37 -25.65 -1.20
C ILE A 128 -0.50 -26.43 -2.51
N GLU A 129 -1.69 -26.97 -2.77
CA GLU A 129 -1.95 -27.78 -3.97
C GLU A 129 -2.00 -26.91 -5.23
N ASP A 130 -2.62 -25.72 -5.14
CA ASP A 130 -2.74 -24.78 -6.26
C ASP A 130 -1.43 -24.04 -6.55
N GLY A 131 -0.52 -23.93 -5.57
CA GLY A 131 0.77 -23.26 -5.71
C GLY A 131 0.70 -21.74 -5.58
N THR A 132 -0.34 -21.13 -6.13
CA THR A 132 -0.67 -19.70 -6.03
C THR A 132 -2.12 -19.50 -5.61
N ALA A 133 -2.47 -18.29 -5.17
CA ALA A 133 -3.84 -17.91 -4.85
C ALA A 133 -4.00 -16.39 -4.96
N PRO A 134 -5.17 -15.88 -5.38
CA PRO A 134 -5.49 -14.47 -5.25
C PRO A 134 -5.66 -14.12 -3.76
N VAL A 135 -4.98 -13.06 -3.32
CA VAL A 135 -5.00 -12.63 -1.92
C VAL A 135 -5.28 -11.15 -1.76
N LYS A 136 -5.92 -10.83 -0.64
CA LYS A 136 -5.94 -9.50 -0.03
C LYS A 136 -4.97 -9.48 1.15
N VAL A 137 -3.98 -8.59 1.10
CA VAL A 137 -3.04 -8.34 2.21
C VAL A 137 -3.43 -7.03 2.89
N GLU A 138 -3.65 -7.08 4.19
CA GLU A 138 -4.04 -5.94 5.02
C GLU A 138 -3.00 -5.68 6.11
N VAL A 139 -2.67 -4.41 6.32
CA VAL A 139 -1.73 -3.97 7.36
C VAL A 139 -2.33 -2.80 8.11
N LYS A 140 -2.62 -3.03 9.39
CA LYS A 140 -3.12 -2.02 10.32
C LYS A 140 -1.96 -1.47 11.17
N PRO A 141 -1.71 -0.15 11.18
CA PRO A 141 -0.71 0.45 12.06
C PRO A 141 -0.85 0.05 13.55
N SER A 142 -2.07 0.01 14.07
CA SER A 142 -2.40 -0.29 15.47
C SER A 142 -2.05 -1.72 15.91
N GLU A 143 -1.95 -2.67 14.97
CA GLU A 143 -1.68 -4.09 15.25
C GLU A 143 -0.20 -4.48 15.10
N GLN A 144 0.69 -3.51 14.90
CA GLN A 144 2.10 -3.80 14.65
C GLN A 144 2.82 -4.31 15.91
N PRO A 145 3.77 -5.27 15.76
CA PRO A 145 4.38 -5.95 16.90
C PRO A 145 5.42 -5.10 17.65
N THR A 146 5.88 -4.01 17.05
CA THR A 146 6.86 -3.08 17.63
C THR A 146 6.51 -1.65 17.23
N ASP A 147 6.87 -0.66 18.06
CA ASP A 147 6.70 0.76 17.73
C ASP A 147 7.41 1.11 16.40
N THR A 148 8.62 0.60 16.19
CA THR A 148 9.34 0.80 14.93
C THR A 148 8.60 0.25 13.71
N ALA A 149 7.89 -0.86 13.84
CA ALA A 149 7.06 -1.38 12.76
C ALA A 149 5.80 -0.52 12.55
N ARG A 150 5.16 -0.07 13.63
CA ARG A 150 4.03 0.88 13.58
C ARG A 150 4.43 2.16 12.85
N ASP A 151 5.48 2.84 13.31
CA ASP A 151 5.94 4.13 12.77
C ASP A 151 6.23 4.03 11.26
N LYS A 152 6.82 2.91 10.81
CA LYS A 152 7.09 2.66 9.38
C LYS A 152 5.82 2.44 8.57
N VAL A 153 4.80 1.80 9.15
CA VAL A 153 3.51 1.59 8.50
C VAL A 153 2.74 2.90 8.41
N GLU A 154 2.67 3.67 9.51
CA GLU A 154 2.06 5.01 9.55
C GLU A 154 2.68 5.95 8.52
N ALA A 155 4.02 6.05 8.50
CA ALA A 155 4.73 6.86 7.52
C ALA A 155 4.42 6.45 6.07
N LYS A 156 4.19 5.15 5.83
CA LYS A 156 3.81 4.66 4.50
C LYS A 156 2.35 4.98 4.16
N VAL A 157 1.44 4.92 5.13
CA VAL A 157 0.05 5.35 4.97
C VAL A 157 0.00 6.83 4.62
N GLU A 158 0.74 7.67 5.34
CA GLU A 158 0.85 9.12 5.10
C GLU A 158 1.39 9.42 3.69
N GLN A 159 2.44 8.71 3.26
CA GLN A 159 3.00 8.85 1.90
C GLN A 159 2.01 8.48 0.79
N LEU A 160 1.08 7.55 1.07
CA LEU A 160 0.08 7.07 0.12
C LEU A 160 -1.25 7.81 0.21
N THR A 161 -1.37 8.80 1.11
CA THR A 161 -2.52 9.69 1.26
C THR A 161 -2.12 11.16 1.08
N PRO A 162 -1.64 11.57 -0.13
CA PRO A 162 -1.04 12.89 -0.31
C PRO A 162 -2.02 14.06 -0.09
N ASP A 163 -3.33 13.81 -0.23
CA ASP A 163 -4.38 14.83 -0.19
C ASP A 163 -4.45 15.58 1.16
N GLN A 164 -3.94 15.01 2.25
CA GLN A 164 -3.87 15.70 3.54
C GLN A 164 -2.68 16.68 3.65
N GLN A 165 -1.60 16.49 2.90
CA GLN A 165 -0.38 17.33 3.01
C GLN A 165 -0.44 18.63 2.21
N VAL A 166 -1.27 18.70 1.15
CA VAL A 166 -1.40 19.91 0.32
C VAL A 166 -2.24 20.97 1.05
N ALA A 167 -3.32 20.55 1.72
CA ALA A 167 -4.18 21.44 2.50
C ALA A 167 -3.42 22.14 3.66
N ASP A 168 -2.54 21.42 4.36
CA ASP A 168 -1.75 22.00 5.47
C ASP A 168 -0.64 22.94 5.01
N ARG A 169 -0.08 22.74 3.81
CA ARG A 169 0.92 23.67 3.24
C ARG A 169 0.29 24.96 2.73
N GLU A 170 -0.91 24.90 2.18
CA GLU A 170 -1.64 26.09 1.74
C GLU A 170 -2.15 26.91 2.93
N ASN A 171 -2.58 26.26 4.02
CA ASN A 171 -3.03 26.97 5.22
C ASN A 171 -1.90 27.68 5.99
N ARG A 172 -0.65 27.20 5.89
CA ARG A 172 0.53 27.91 6.45
C ARG A 172 1.01 29.08 5.60
N ARG A 173 0.63 29.17 4.33
CA ARG A 173 1.01 30.29 3.44
C ARG A 173 -0.03 31.41 3.42
N GLY A 174 -1.25 31.18 3.91
CA GLY A 174 -2.33 32.18 3.96
C GLY A 174 -2.29 33.16 5.14
N GLY A 175 -1.44 32.95 6.15
CA GLY A 175 -1.41 33.73 7.40
C GLY A 175 -0.25 34.71 7.51
N GLY A 176 -0.04 35.59 6.51
CA GLY A 176 1.09 36.51 6.50
C GLY A 176 0.87 37.76 5.65
N SER A 177 -0.27 38.44 5.83
CA SER A 177 -0.44 39.83 5.39
C SER A 177 -0.52 40.71 6.63
N GLY A 178 0.57 41.45 6.89
CA GLY A 178 0.72 42.40 7.98
C GLY A 178 1.83 43.38 7.63
N ASP A 179 1.40 44.52 7.14
CA ASP A 179 2.10 45.69 6.60
C ASP A 179 3.00 46.45 7.59
N SER A 180 3.75 47.41 7.05
CA SER A 180 4.54 48.51 7.63
C SER A 180 5.99 48.17 8.03
N GLY A 181 7.05 48.85 7.58
CA GLY A 181 7.19 50.23 7.11
C GLY A 181 8.24 50.92 8.00
N GLY A 182 9.42 51.29 7.48
CA GLY A 182 10.42 51.95 8.32
C GLY A 182 11.80 52.13 7.69
N ASN A 183 12.18 53.39 7.50
CA ASN A 183 13.27 53.93 6.70
C ASN A 183 14.60 54.10 7.47
N ASN A 184 15.70 54.17 6.69
CA ASN A 184 16.97 54.89 6.86
C ASN A 184 17.90 54.74 8.08
N GLY A 185 19.16 54.47 7.75
CA GLY A 185 20.27 55.42 7.96
C GLY A 185 21.00 55.36 9.30
N GLY A 186 22.30 55.06 9.26
CA GLY A 186 23.17 55.23 10.43
C GLY A 186 24.57 54.68 10.24
N THR A 187 25.45 55.51 9.71
CA THR A 187 26.92 55.37 9.77
C THR A 187 27.40 55.36 11.22
N GLY A 188 28.39 54.54 11.55
CA GLY A 188 29.09 54.60 12.84
C GLY A 188 30.31 53.70 12.86
N SER A 189 31.48 54.34 12.80
CA SER A 189 32.81 53.79 13.03
C SER A 189 33.01 53.36 14.50
N ASP A 190 34.22 52.88 14.79
CA ASP A 190 34.89 52.78 16.11
C ASP A 190 35.08 51.32 16.57
N THR A 191 36.23 50.70 16.26
CA THR A 191 37.55 50.76 16.92
C THR A 191 37.71 49.86 18.16
N VAL A 192 38.95 49.35 18.29
CA VAL A 192 39.65 48.90 19.51
C VAL A 192 39.58 47.41 19.89
N SER A 193 40.55 46.67 19.34
CA SER A 193 41.52 45.79 20.03
C SER A 193 41.40 45.62 21.56
N HIS A 194 41.50 44.38 22.06
CA HIS A 194 42.27 44.10 23.29
C HIS A 194 42.94 42.72 23.21
N SER A 195 44.26 42.78 23.34
CA SER A 195 45.22 41.72 23.62
C SER A 195 45.06 41.13 25.03
N GLY A 196 45.49 39.89 25.21
CA GLY A 196 46.44 39.59 26.29
C GLY A 196 46.01 38.64 27.41
N SER A 197 46.66 37.48 27.39
CA SER A 197 47.41 36.88 28.52
C SER A 197 46.68 36.36 29.76
N GLY A 198 46.99 35.11 30.13
CA GLY A 198 46.69 34.64 31.48
C GLY A 198 47.03 33.20 31.85
N LYS A 199 48.27 32.76 31.62
CA LYS A 199 48.98 31.63 32.24
C LYS A 199 48.59 30.19 31.91
#